data_AF-A0A536K398-F1
#
_entry.id   AF-A0A536K398-F1
#
_cell.length_a   1.000
_cell.length_b   1.000
_cell.length_c   1.000
_cell.angle_alpha   90.00
_cell.angle_beta   90.00
_cell.angle_gamma   90.00
#
_symmetry.space_group_name_H-M   'P 1'
#
loop_
_entity.id
_entity.type
_entity.pdbx_description
1 polymer ?
#
loop_
_entity_poly.entity_id
_entity_poly.type
_entity_poly.pdbx_seq_one_letter_code
_entity_poly.pdbx_strand_id
1 'polypeptide(L)'
;MISPTMAVAAAGSIISERAAFARDARVARSAALVLDTIVFGFITFIVNSVYGVTEITSSSISASGTFMTTTTAVAWPWLTLLGMLYFAIPEAMFGASPGKYWMRLRVVRLDGRPLGLNEVIVRNLLKPIDFLPILYLLGGLLVLGTPGSQRIGDLAAGTTVMYQHRALEPGATRHASRTARRILVATLLTALLFTAGFDYFGRPPLVIDGMFKEHELLSRDLTSYSLGQPTWGLGTARYPITGDTATAKCKGEIELTWAAFGWAGSSGGMVCEP
;
A
#
# COMPACT_ATOMS: atom_id res chain seq x y z
N MET A 1 -12.20 -50.85 4.53
CA MET A 1 -10.91 -50.19 4.75
C MET A 1 -10.30 -49.91 3.38
N ILE A 2 -10.11 -48.64 3.01
CA ILE A 2 -9.48 -48.28 1.74
C ILE A 2 -7.98 -48.57 1.89
N SER A 3 -7.42 -49.39 0.99
CA SER A 3 -5.98 -49.71 1.00
C SER A 3 -5.14 -48.44 0.80
N PRO A 4 -3.98 -48.27 1.46
CA PRO A 4 -3.15 -47.07 1.34
C PRO A 4 -2.80 -46.70 -0.13
N THR A 5 -2.69 -47.69 -1.03
CA THR A 5 -2.48 -47.46 -2.46
C THR A 5 -3.66 -46.80 -3.17
N MET A 6 -4.90 -47.17 -2.79
CA MET A 6 -6.12 -46.55 -3.30
C MET A 6 -6.27 -45.11 -2.82
N ALA A 7 -5.88 -44.82 -1.58
CA ALA A 7 -5.91 -43.47 -1.01
C ALA A 7 -4.89 -42.54 -1.69
N VAL A 8 -3.69 -43.05 -2.00
CA VAL A 8 -2.66 -42.30 -2.75
C VAL A 8 -3.09 -42.05 -4.21
N ALA A 9 -3.67 -43.05 -4.87
CA ALA A 9 -4.18 -42.88 -6.24
C ALA A 9 -5.34 -41.86 -6.32
N ALA A 10 -6.26 -41.88 -5.34
CA ALA A 10 -7.35 -40.91 -5.24
C ALA A 10 -6.84 -39.49 -4.92
N ALA A 11 -5.82 -39.35 -4.07
CA ALA A 11 -5.20 -38.05 -3.82
C ALA A 11 -4.50 -37.51 -5.08
N GLY A 12 -3.84 -38.38 -5.85
CA GLY A 12 -3.17 -38.03 -7.10
C GLY A 12 -4.12 -37.52 -8.19
N SER A 13 -5.30 -38.14 -8.34
CA SER A 13 -6.31 -37.67 -9.32
C SER A 13 -6.93 -36.33 -8.93
N ILE A 14 -7.16 -36.08 -7.64
CA ILE A 14 -7.67 -34.79 -7.15
C ILE A 14 -6.67 -33.66 -7.41
N ILE A 15 -5.37 -33.91 -7.19
CA ILE A 15 -4.32 -32.92 -7.42
C ILE A 15 -4.20 -32.58 -8.91
N SER A 16 -4.26 -33.58 -9.80
CA SER A 16 -4.15 -33.36 -11.24
C SER A 16 -5.36 -32.61 -11.82
N GLU A 17 -6.57 -32.91 -11.35
CA GLU A 17 -7.80 -32.20 -11.73
C GLU A 17 -7.77 -30.73 -11.28
N ARG A 18 -7.37 -30.48 -10.03
CA ARG A 18 -7.21 -29.11 -9.49
C ARG A 18 -6.13 -28.32 -10.24
N ALA A 19 -5.06 -28.97 -10.69
CA ALA A 19 -4.04 -28.33 -11.51
C ALA A 19 -4.56 -27.94 -12.91
N ALA A 20 -5.44 -28.77 -13.51
CA ALA A 20 -6.10 -28.44 -14.76
C ALA A 20 -7.06 -27.25 -14.59
N PHE A 21 -7.88 -27.22 -13.52
CA PHE A 21 -8.74 -26.08 -13.24
C PHE A 21 -7.99 -24.78 -12.94
N ALA A 22 -6.83 -24.88 -12.30
CA ALA A 22 -5.95 -23.74 -12.09
C ALA A 22 -5.39 -23.19 -13.41
N ARG A 23 -5.19 -24.06 -14.40
CA ARG A 23 -4.75 -23.69 -15.75
C ARG A 23 -5.80 -22.88 -16.51
N ASP A 24 -7.07 -23.27 -16.40
CA ASP A 24 -8.19 -22.52 -16.98
C ASP A 24 -8.35 -21.11 -16.36
N ALA A 25 -7.98 -20.97 -15.09
CA ALA A 25 -8.09 -19.71 -14.36
C ALA A 25 -6.89 -18.75 -14.55
N ARG A 26 -5.87 -19.12 -15.34
CA ARG A 26 -4.62 -18.33 -15.50
C ARG A 26 -4.85 -16.89 -15.96
N VAL A 27 -5.72 -16.70 -16.95
CA VAL A 27 -6.03 -15.37 -17.50
C VAL A 27 -6.85 -14.54 -16.52
N ALA A 28 -7.87 -15.14 -15.89
CA ALA A 28 -8.64 -14.44 -14.84
C ALA A 28 -7.74 -14.08 -13.65
N ARG A 29 -6.74 -14.92 -13.35
CA ARG A 29 -5.76 -14.68 -12.29
C ARG A 29 -4.80 -13.53 -12.61
N SER A 30 -4.33 -13.41 -13.85
CA SER A 30 -3.52 -12.25 -14.25
C SER A 30 -4.36 -10.97 -14.26
N ALA A 31 -5.61 -11.03 -14.75
CA ALA A 31 -6.54 -9.91 -14.69
C ALA A 31 -6.84 -9.48 -13.23
N ALA A 32 -7.02 -10.44 -12.31
CA ALA A 32 -7.17 -10.16 -10.89
C ALA A 32 -5.94 -9.46 -10.29
N LEU A 33 -4.73 -9.83 -10.72
CA LEU A 33 -3.49 -9.16 -10.28
C LEU A 33 -3.44 -7.71 -10.77
N VAL A 34 -3.72 -7.47 -12.05
CA VAL A 34 -3.75 -6.12 -12.61
C VAL A 34 -4.73 -5.25 -11.83
N LEU A 35 -5.91 -5.80 -11.54
CA LEU A 35 -6.92 -5.08 -10.78
C LEU A 35 -6.49 -4.82 -9.33
N ASP A 36 -5.89 -5.80 -8.65
CA ASP A 36 -5.31 -5.60 -7.32
C ASP A 36 -4.20 -4.54 -7.34
N THR A 37 -3.37 -4.47 -8.39
CA THR A 37 -2.34 -3.45 -8.57
C THR A 37 -2.95 -2.06 -8.78
N ILE A 38 -4.02 -1.94 -9.56
CA ILE A 38 -4.73 -0.66 -9.77
C ILE A 38 -5.34 -0.17 -8.46
N VAL A 39 -6.05 -1.04 -7.74
CA VAL A 39 -6.68 -0.69 -6.45
C VAL A 39 -5.63 -0.32 -5.41
N PHE A 40 -4.58 -1.12 -5.29
CA PHE A 40 -3.49 -0.83 -4.35
C PHE A 40 -2.75 0.46 -4.73
N GLY A 41 -2.50 0.69 -6.03
CA GLY A 41 -1.90 1.93 -6.54
C GLY A 41 -2.74 3.17 -6.24
N PHE A 42 -4.06 3.06 -6.32
CA PHE A 42 -4.96 4.16 -5.93
C PHE A 42 -4.92 4.42 -4.42
N ILE A 43 -4.89 3.37 -3.60
CA ILE A 43 -4.75 3.51 -2.14
C ILE A 43 -3.42 4.14 -1.78
N THR A 44 -2.31 3.69 -2.38
CA THR A 44 -0.99 4.28 -2.11
C THR A 44 -0.92 5.72 -2.60
N PHE A 45 -1.55 6.06 -3.73
CA PHE A 45 -1.66 7.45 -4.18
C PHE A 45 -2.33 8.34 -3.13
N ILE A 46 -3.49 7.92 -2.59
CA ILE A 46 -4.18 8.67 -1.53
C ILE A 46 -3.31 8.78 -0.28
N VAL A 47 -2.70 7.68 0.16
CA VAL A 47 -1.85 7.66 1.35
C VAL A 47 -0.63 8.56 1.19
N ASN A 48 0.04 8.54 0.04
CA ASN A 48 1.17 9.43 -0.25
C ASN A 48 0.71 10.89 -0.35
N SER A 49 -0.46 11.17 -0.90
CA SER A 49 -0.99 12.52 -0.92
C SER A 49 -1.21 13.08 0.48
N VAL A 50 -1.76 12.28 1.41
CA VAL A 50 -2.12 12.77 2.76
C VAL A 50 -0.94 12.75 3.73
N TYR A 51 -0.16 11.68 3.73
CA TYR A 51 0.91 11.42 4.70
C TYR A 51 2.32 11.54 4.12
N GLY A 52 2.44 11.84 2.83
CA GLY A 52 3.74 11.94 2.16
C GLY A 52 4.57 13.06 2.76
N VAL A 53 5.83 12.76 3.01
CA VAL A 53 6.83 13.75 3.42
C VAL A 53 7.70 14.02 2.19
N THR A 54 7.98 15.30 1.93
CA THR A 54 8.90 15.67 0.86
C THR A 54 10.32 15.37 1.29
N GLU A 55 11.02 14.51 0.56
CA GLU A 55 12.42 14.17 0.79
C GLU A 55 13.26 14.50 -0.45
N ILE A 56 14.49 14.97 -0.22
CA ILE A 56 15.46 15.23 -1.29
C ILE A 56 16.08 13.88 -1.69
N THR A 57 15.74 13.40 -2.88
CA THR A 57 16.20 12.09 -3.37
C THR A 57 17.56 12.14 -4.03
N SER A 58 17.90 13.26 -4.66
CA SER A 58 19.17 13.41 -5.34
C SER A 58 19.53 14.89 -5.38
N SER A 59 20.81 15.20 -5.20
CA SER A 59 21.36 16.51 -5.47
C SER A 59 22.49 16.37 -6.48
N SER A 60 22.52 17.27 -7.46
CA SER A 60 23.58 17.36 -8.45
C SER A 60 24.04 18.80 -8.55
N ILE A 61 25.35 18.98 -8.66
CA ILE A 61 25.98 20.30 -8.75
C ILE A 61 26.42 20.47 -10.20
N SER A 62 25.99 21.55 -10.85
CA SER A 62 26.37 21.91 -12.22
C SER A 62 26.85 23.35 -12.28
N ALA A 63 27.47 23.75 -13.40
CA ALA A 63 27.99 25.09 -13.60
C ALA A 63 26.91 26.19 -13.47
N SER A 64 25.65 25.83 -13.72
CA SER A 64 24.46 26.67 -13.61
C SER A 64 23.83 26.68 -12.20
N GLY A 65 24.37 25.92 -11.24
CA GLY A 65 23.88 25.85 -9.86
C GLY A 65 23.59 24.42 -9.37
N THR A 66 22.96 24.32 -8.20
CA THR A 66 22.56 23.05 -7.58
C THR A 66 21.17 22.65 -8.03
N PHE A 67 21.04 21.45 -8.61
CA PHE A 67 19.76 20.83 -8.96
C PHE A 67 19.42 19.76 -7.92
N MET A 68 18.26 19.90 -7.28
CA MET A 68 17.73 18.91 -6.34
C MET A 68 16.48 18.29 -6.92
N THR A 69 16.35 16.97 -6.80
CA THR A 69 15.11 16.24 -7.07
C THR A 69 14.45 15.91 -5.74
N THR A 70 13.17 16.27 -5.60
CA THR A 70 12.34 15.94 -4.45
C THR A 70 11.31 14.88 -4.81
N THR A 71 10.94 14.05 -3.83
CA THR A 71 9.78 13.14 -3.94
C THR A 71 8.92 13.28 -2.71
N THR A 72 7.60 13.25 -2.89
CA THR A 72 6.63 13.23 -1.79
C THR A 72 6.10 11.81 -1.63
N ALA A 73 6.58 11.10 -0.62
CA ALA A 73 6.14 9.73 -0.37
C ALA A 73 6.16 9.38 1.12
N VAL A 74 5.39 8.36 1.49
CA VAL A 74 5.51 7.73 2.80
C VAL A 74 6.67 6.75 2.76
N ALA A 75 7.41 6.66 3.87
CA ALA A 75 8.55 5.77 4.00
C ALA A 75 8.24 4.32 3.56
N TRP A 76 9.20 3.70 2.87
CA TRP A 76 9.07 2.37 2.27
C TRP A 76 8.58 1.26 3.24
N PRO A 77 8.95 1.23 4.55
CA PRO A 77 8.50 0.16 5.45
C PRO A 77 6.99 0.24 5.68
N TRP A 78 6.43 1.44 5.75
CA TRP A 78 5.01 1.66 5.95
C TRP A 78 4.19 1.25 4.73
N LEU A 79 4.66 1.60 3.53
CA LEU A 79 4.02 1.16 2.29
C LEU A 79 4.04 -0.36 2.13
N THR A 80 5.14 -1.01 2.55
CA THR A 80 5.26 -2.48 2.54
C THR A 80 4.27 -3.11 3.51
N LEU A 81 4.16 -2.60 4.74
CA LEU A 81 3.23 -3.07 5.75
C LEU A 81 1.77 -2.89 5.30
N LEU A 82 1.44 -1.75 4.69
CA LEU A 82 0.12 -1.49 4.11
C LEU A 82 -0.22 -2.52 3.02
N GLY A 83 0.73 -2.81 2.13
CA GLY A 83 0.57 -3.84 1.10
C GLY A 83 0.35 -5.22 1.70
N MET A 84 1.11 -5.60 2.72
CA MET A 84 0.92 -6.87 3.42
C MET A 84 -0.47 -6.98 4.03
N LEU A 85 -0.97 -5.95 4.71
CA LEU A 85 -2.30 -5.94 5.30
C LEU A 85 -3.41 -5.99 4.24
N TYR A 86 -3.26 -5.23 3.15
CA TYR A 86 -4.22 -5.21 2.02
C TYR A 86 -4.44 -6.60 1.44
N PHE A 87 -3.38 -7.41 1.30
CA PHE A 87 -3.52 -8.77 0.78
C PHE A 87 -3.86 -9.80 1.86
N ALA A 88 -3.29 -9.70 3.06
CA ALA A 88 -3.44 -10.71 4.10
C ALA A 88 -4.84 -10.73 4.72
N ILE A 89 -5.43 -9.56 5.00
CA ILE A 89 -6.74 -9.49 5.68
C ILE A 89 -7.85 -10.11 4.82
N PRO A 90 -8.03 -9.74 3.54
CA PRO A 90 -9.08 -10.33 2.69
C PRO A 90 -8.82 -11.80 2.39
N GLU A 91 -7.56 -12.21 2.19
CA GLU A 91 -7.23 -13.63 1.98
C GLU A 91 -7.53 -14.46 3.23
N ALA A 92 -7.28 -13.95 4.44
CA ALA A 92 -7.62 -14.63 5.70
C ALA A 92 -9.13 -14.69 5.97
N MET A 93 -9.89 -13.67 5.55
CA MET A 93 -11.32 -13.54 5.83
C MET A 93 -12.23 -14.19 4.78
N PHE A 94 -11.83 -14.16 3.52
CA PHE A 94 -12.66 -14.55 2.38
C PHE A 94 -11.98 -15.59 1.47
N GLY A 95 -10.71 -15.93 1.71
CA GLY A 95 -9.95 -16.82 0.83
C GLY A 95 -9.62 -16.19 -0.53
N ALA A 96 -9.75 -14.88 -0.67
CA ALA A 96 -9.52 -14.15 -1.92
C ALA A 96 -9.07 -12.71 -1.62
N SER A 97 -8.15 -12.17 -2.43
CA SER A 97 -7.90 -10.72 -2.48
C SER A 97 -9.09 -10.01 -3.16
N PRO A 98 -9.25 -8.69 -2.99
CA PRO A 98 -10.35 -7.95 -3.60
C PRO A 98 -10.47 -8.17 -5.11
N GLY A 99 -9.35 -8.17 -5.84
CA GLY A 99 -9.35 -8.43 -7.29
C GLY A 99 -9.70 -9.87 -7.66
N LYS A 100 -9.23 -10.85 -6.88
CA LYS A 100 -9.65 -12.25 -7.03
C LYS A 100 -11.15 -12.41 -6.76
N TYR A 101 -11.68 -11.69 -5.77
CA TYR A 101 -13.10 -11.73 -5.42
C TYR A 101 -13.97 -11.23 -6.59
N TRP A 102 -13.60 -10.12 -7.23
CA TRP A 102 -14.33 -9.62 -8.41
C TRP A 102 -14.24 -10.56 -9.61
N MET A 103 -13.10 -11.24 -9.81
CA MET A 103 -12.93 -12.28 -10.83
C MET A 103 -13.55 -13.63 -10.45
N ARG A 104 -14.29 -13.71 -9.33
CA ARG A 104 -14.88 -14.95 -8.79
C ARG A 104 -13.85 -16.07 -8.61
N LEU A 105 -12.63 -15.70 -8.25
CA LEU A 105 -11.54 -16.60 -7.93
C LEU A 105 -11.42 -16.79 -6.43
N ARG A 106 -10.99 -17.98 -6.04
CA ARG A 106 -10.81 -18.37 -4.65
C ARG A 106 -9.53 -19.18 -4.50
N VAL A 107 -8.81 -18.95 -3.42
CA VAL A 107 -7.66 -19.75 -3.04
C VAL A 107 -8.15 -20.95 -2.23
N VAL A 108 -7.72 -22.14 -2.63
CA VAL A 108 -7.93 -23.40 -1.91
C VAL A 108 -6.60 -24.11 -1.68
N ARG A 109 -6.51 -24.96 -0.65
CA ARG A 109 -5.36 -25.86 -0.50
C ARG A 109 -5.42 -26.99 -1.52
N LEU A 110 -4.25 -27.52 -1.89
CA LEU A 110 -4.15 -28.73 -2.69
C LEU A 110 -4.71 -29.95 -1.95
N ASP A 111 -4.53 -30.01 -0.63
CA ASP A 111 -4.92 -31.14 0.23
C ASP A 111 -6.42 -31.21 0.57
N GLY A 112 -7.28 -30.38 -0.03
CA GLY A 112 -8.73 -30.33 0.28
C GLY A 112 -9.11 -29.66 1.60
N ARG A 113 -8.15 -29.36 2.48
CA ARG A 113 -8.41 -28.70 3.77
C ARG A 113 -8.74 -27.20 3.60
N PRO A 114 -9.48 -26.59 4.55
CA PRO A 114 -9.68 -25.15 4.57
C PRO A 114 -8.35 -24.40 4.60
N LEU A 115 -8.33 -23.24 3.94
CA LEU A 115 -7.20 -22.32 4.01
C LEU A 115 -6.99 -21.86 5.46
N GLY A 116 -5.86 -22.23 6.06
CA GLY A 116 -5.47 -21.81 7.41
C GLY A 116 -4.77 -20.46 7.43
N LEU A 117 -4.61 -19.90 8.63
CA LEU A 117 -3.93 -18.62 8.83
C LEU A 117 -2.43 -18.71 8.50
N ASN A 118 -1.79 -19.85 8.78
CA ASN A 118 -0.37 -20.07 8.52
C ASN A 118 -0.06 -19.99 7.02
N GLU A 119 -0.90 -20.63 6.21
CA GLU A 119 -0.77 -20.63 4.74
C GLU A 119 -0.97 -19.21 4.18
N VAL A 120 -1.87 -18.42 4.75
CA VAL A 120 -2.05 -16.99 4.36
C VAL A 120 -0.84 -16.16 4.75
N ILE A 121 -0.27 -16.36 5.95
CA ILE A 121 0.91 -15.62 6.43
C ILE A 121 2.12 -15.93 5.56
N VAL A 122 2.44 -17.22 5.35
CA VAL A 122 3.58 -17.64 4.52
C VAL A 122 3.48 -17.05 3.12
N ARG A 123 2.29 -17.07 2.52
CA ARG A 123 2.05 -16.49 1.20
C ARG A 123 2.21 -14.98 1.15
N ASN A 124 1.79 -14.26 2.19
CA ASN A 124 1.92 -12.80 2.23
C ASN A 124 3.32 -12.33 2.67
N LEU A 125 4.07 -13.15 3.40
CA LEU A 125 5.45 -12.85 3.78
C LEU A 125 6.44 -13.07 2.63
N LEU A 126 6.14 -14.03 1.74
CA LEU A 126 6.92 -14.27 0.52
C LEU A 126 6.57 -13.28 -0.61
N LYS A 127 5.46 -12.54 -0.52
CA LYS A 127 5.04 -11.56 -1.55
C LYS A 127 6.06 -10.42 -1.77
N PRO A 128 6.61 -9.75 -0.73
CA PRO A 128 7.64 -8.74 -0.93
C PRO A 128 8.87 -9.26 -1.68
N ILE A 129 9.21 -10.54 -1.46
CA ILE A 129 10.32 -11.22 -2.15
C ILE A 129 9.98 -11.38 -3.64
N ASP A 130 8.76 -11.78 -3.97
CA ASP A 130 8.27 -11.86 -5.36
C ASP A 130 8.15 -10.49 -6.06
N PHE A 131 8.05 -9.37 -5.31
CA PHE A 131 7.94 -8.01 -5.85
C PHE A 131 9.28 -7.36 -6.21
N LEU A 132 10.42 -7.97 -5.85
CA LEU A 132 11.73 -7.49 -6.28
C LEU A 132 11.85 -7.61 -7.82
N PRO A 133 12.28 -6.57 -8.55
CA PRO A 133 12.25 -6.54 -10.01
C PRO A 133 12.97 -7.73 -10.68
N ILE A 134 14.05 -8.23 -10.08
CA ILE A 134 14.80 -9.40 -10.56
C ILE A 134 14.03 -10.70 -10.29
N LEU A 135 13.33 -10.80 -9.16
CA LEU A 135 12.54 -11.96 -8.76
C LEU A 135 11.15 -12.00 -9.41
N TYR A 136 10.63 -10.87 -9.89
CA TYR A 136 9.36 -10.80 -10.62
C TYR A 136 9.46 -11.51 -11.98
N LEU A 137 10.58 -11.34 -12.69
CA LEU A 137 10.87 -12.07 -13.94
C LEU A 137 11.02 -13.58 -13.69
N LEU A 138 11.76 -13.96 -12.64
CA LEU A 138 11.93 -15.37 -12.23
C LEU A 138 10.60 -15.99 -11.76
N GLY A 139 9.81 -15.26 -10.97
CA GLY A 139 8.49 -15.67 -10.50
C GLY A 139 7.48 -15.82 -11.62
N GLY A 140 7.51 -14.93 -12.62
CA GLY A 140 6.73 -15.05 -13.85
C GLY A 140 7.11 -16.29 -14.68
N LEU A 141 8.41 -16.56 -14.85
CA LEU A 141 8.94 -17.76 -15.50
C LEU A 141 8.54 -19.04 -14.75
N LEU A 142 8.55 -19.05 -13.41
CA LEU A 142 8.11 -20.17 -12.58
C LEU A 142 6.60 -20.42 -12.66
N VAL A 143 5.79 -19.36 -12.79
CA VAL A 143 4.32 -19.48 -12.99
C VAL A 143 3.99 -20.09 -14.37
N LEU A 144 4.84 -19.86 -15.38
CA LEU A 144 4.73 -20.50 -16.69
C LEU A 144 5.22 -21.96 -16.67
N GLY A 145 6.27 -22.26 -15.89
CA GLY A 145 6.86 -23.59 -15.77
C GLY A 145 6.11 -24.57 -14.85
N THR A 146 5.24 -24.08 -13.95
CA THR A 146 4.53 -24.95 -13.00
C THR A 146 3.16 -25.43 -13.52
N PRO A 147 2.81 -26.72 -13.35
CA PRO A 147 1.55 -27.30 -13.85
C PRO A 147 0.29 -26.56 -13.38
N GLY A 148 0.31 -25.99 -12.17
CA GLY A 148 -0.80 -25.26 -11.54
C GLY A 148 -0.70 -23.73 -11.58
N SER A 149 0.28 -23.14 -12.29
CA SER A 149 0.54 -21.69 -12.31
C SER A 149 0.58 -21.05 -10.92
N GLN A 150 1.39 -21.64 -10.05
CA GLN A 150 1.56 -21.23 -8.66
C GLN A 150 2.77 -20.29 -8.57
N ARG A 151 2.66 -19.24 -7.74
CA ARG A 151 3.83 -18.42 -7.37
C ARG A 151 4.70 -19.17 -6.35
N ILE A 152 5.91 -18.68 -6.10
CA ILE A 152 6.80 -19.22 -5.05
C ILE A 152 6.06 -19.29 -3.71
N GLY A 153 5.34 -18.22 -3.35
CA GLY A 153 4.50 -18.21 -2.15
C GLY A 153 3.37 -19.26 -2.15
N ASP A 154 2.72 -19.51 -3.29
CA ASP A 154 1.64 -20.50 -3.38
C ASP A 154 2.16 -21.93 -3.31
N LEU A 155 3.34 -22.18 -3.90
CA LEU A 155 4.03 -23.46 -3.85
C LEU A 155 4.47 -23.78 -2.43
N ALA A 156 5.08 -22.81 -1.74
CA ALA A 156 5.51 -22.95 -0.34
C ALA A 156 4.33 -23.22 0.62
N ALA A 157 3.15 -22.68 0.33
CA ALA A 157 1.96 -22.89 1.14
C ALA A 157 1.04 -24.03 0.67
N GLY A 158 1.38 -24.73 -0.42
CA GLY A 158 0.57 -25.82 -0.96
C GLY A 158 -0.84 -25.38 -1.38
N THR A 159 -0.97 -24.18 -1.97
CA THR A 159 -2.28 -23.59 -2.34
C THR A 159 -2.41 -23.39 -3.85
N THR A 160 -3.63 -23.46 -4.36
CA THR A 160 -3.94 -23.15 -5.75
C THR A 160 -5.11 -22.18 -5.86
N VAL A 161 -5.23 -21.51 -7.01
CA VAL A 161 -6.29 -20.54 -7.31
C VAL A 161 -7.19 -21.12 -8.37
N MET A 162 -8.49 -21.11 -8.12
CA MET A 162 -9.49 -21.67 -9.02
C MET A 162 -10.77 -20.83 -8.98
N TYR A 163 -11.65 -21.02 -9.96
CA TYR A 163 -12.96 -20.37 -9.94
C TYR A 163 -13.82 -20.87 -8.78
N GLN A 164 -14.51 -19.95 -8.13
CA GLN A 164 -15.34 -20.20 -6.96
C GLN A 164 -16.43 -21.25 -7.21
N HIS A 165 -17.02 -21.29 -8.41
CA HIS A 165 -18.04 -22.28 -8.77
C HIS A 165 -17.51 -23.71 -8.87
N ARG A 166 -16.20 -23.90 -9.09
CA ARG A 166 -15.58 -25.23 -9.05
C ARG A 166 -15.07 -25.56 -7.65
N ALA A 167 -14.91 -24.55 -6.78
CA ALA A 167 -14.36 -24.67 -5.43
C ALA A 167 -15.41 -25.17 -4.41
N LEU A 168 -16.47 -25.83 -4.88
CA LEU A 168 -17.69 -26.21 -4.15
C LEU A 168 -17.46 -27.42 -3.21
N GLU A 169 -16.43 -27.38 -2.38
CA GLU A 169 -16.44 -28.11 -1.11
C GLU A 169 -16.89 -27.11 -0.02
N PRO A 170 -18.10 -27.27 0.58
CA PRO A 170 -18.69 -26.32 1.53
C PRO A 170 -17.85 -26.00 2.79
N GLY A 171 -16.71 -26.67 2.98
CA GLY A 171 -15.77 -26.45 4.10
C GLY A 171 -14.37 -25.98 3.68
N ALA A 172 -14.07 -25.78 2.39
CA ALA A 172 -12.71 -25.49 1.92
C ALA A 172 -12.25 -24.03 2.13
N THR A 173 -13.13 -23.13 2.57
CA THR A 173 -12.76 -21.74 2.86
C THR A 173 -13.41 -21.22 4.12
N ARG A 174 -12.61 -20.54 4.95
CA ARG A 174 -13.09 -19.81 6.11
C ARG A 174 -13.96 -18.66 5.65
N HIS A 175 -15.22 -18.64 6.08
CA HIS A 175 -16.08 -17.47 5.94
C HIS A 175 -15.91 -16.59 7.18
N ALA A 176 -15.48 -15.35 7.00
CA ALA A 176 -15.50 -14.37 8.08
C ALA A 176 -16.90 -14.24 8.68
N SER A 177 -16.98 -14.29 10.01
CA SER A 177 -18.24 -14.07 10.73
C SER A 177 -18.82 -12.69 10.40
N ARG A 178 -20.14 -12.53 10.52
CA ARG A 178 -20.80 -11.22 10.36
C ARG A 178 -20.17 -10.16 11.27
N THR A 179 -19.75 -10.56 12.47
CA THR A 179 -19.04 -9.72 13.43
C THR A 179 -17.68 -9.27 12.90
N ALA A 180 -16.87 -10.18 12.35
CA ALA A 180 -15.56 -9.84 11.78
C ALA A 180 -15.69 -8.85 10.60
N ARG A 181 -16.72 -9.00 9.76
CA ARG A 181 -17.01 -8.03 8.69
C ARG A 181 -17.39 -6.65 9.24
N ARG A 182 -18.23 -6.60 10.28
CA ARG A 182 -18.61 -5.33 10.93
C ARG A 182 -17.42 -4.63 11.57
N ILE A 183 -16.56 -5.37 12.26
CA ILE A 183 -15.34 -4.84 12.86
C ILE A 183 -14.43 -4.28 11.76
N LEU A 184 -14.20 -5.02 10.67
CA LEU A 184 -13.38 -4.53 9.55
C LEU A 184 -13.93 -3.21 8.99
N VAL A 185 -15.25 -3.14 8.73
CA VAL A 185 -15.88 -1.92 8.20
C VAL A 185 -15.75 -0.76 9.20
N ALA A 186 -16.00 -1.01 10.49
CA ALA A 186 -15.84 0.00 11.52
C ALA A 186 -14.38 0.50 11.60
N THR A 187 -13.40 -0.40 11.58
CA THR A 187 -11.97 -0.04 11.56
C THR A 187 -11.61 0.81 10.34
N LEU A 188 -12.11 0.44 9.15
CA LEU A 188 -11.86 1.21 7.93
C LEU A 188 -12.51 2.60 7.97
N LEU A 189 -13.72 2.72 8.52
CA LEU A 189 -14.40 4.01 8.68
C LEU A 189 -13.69 4.90 9.71
N THR A 190 -13.28 4.34 10.84
CA THR A 190 -12.49 5.07 11.84
C THR A 190 -11.15 5.52 11.26
N ALA A 191 -10.47 4.66 10.50
CA ALA A 191 -9.24 5.03 9.81
C ALA A 191 -9.48 6.16 8.80
N LEU A 192 -10.55 6.09 8.00
CA LEU A 192 -10.91 7.15 7.05
C LEU A 192 -11.17 8.49 7.73
N LEU A 193 -11.93 8.49 8.83
CA LEU A 193 -12.21 9.70 9.62
C LEU A 193 -10.91 10.28 10.21
N PHE A 194 -10.04 9.43 10.73
CA PHE A 194 -8.74 9.84 11.23
C PHE A 194 -7.86 10.41 10.10
N THR A 195 -7.84 9.80 8.92
CA THR A 195 -7.12 10.30 7.74
C THR A 195 -7.62 11.67 7.31
N ALA A 196 -8.94 11.86 7.22
CA ALA A 196 -9.52 13.16 6.89
C ALA A 196 -9.18 14.24 7.93
N GLY A 197 -9.22 13.88 9.22
CA GLY A 197 -8.80 14.75 10.31
C GLY A 197 -7.31 15.12 10.23
N PHE A 198 -6.44 14.16 9.93
CA PHE A 198 -5.01 14.41 9.78
C PHE A 198 -4.70 15.25 8.54
N ASP A 199 -5.37 15.02 7.41
CA ASP A 199 -5.20 15.83 6.20
C ASP A 199 -5.53 17.31 6.48
N TYR A 200 -6.59 17.56 7.25
CA TYR A 200 -6.98 18.91 7.64
C TYR A 200 -6.05 19.53 8.71
N PHE A 201 -5.79 18.82 9.82
CA PHE A 201 -5.08 19.41 10.98
C PHE A 201 -3.57 19.14 11.03
N GLY A 202 -3.11 18.00 10.51
CA GLY A 202 -1.74 17.51 10.65
C GLY A 202 -0.86 17.74 9.41
N ARG A 203 -1.45 17.92 8.24
CA ARG A 203 -0.71 18.14 6.98
C ARG A 203 -0.13 19.53 6.77
N PRO A 204 -0.68 20.65 7.28
CA PRO A 204 -0.11 21.98 7.02
C PRO A 204 1.39 22.12 7.36
N PRO A 205 1.90 21.59 8.50
CA PRO A 205 3.33 21.58 8.78
C PRO A 205 4.18 20.81 7.75
N LEU A 206 3.68 19.68 7.22
CA LEU A 206 4.37 18.91 6.18
C LEU A 206 4.48 19.68 4.86
N VAL A 207 3.46 20.47 4.55
CA VAL A 207 3.44 21.31 3.34
C VAL A 207 4.43 22.47 3.48
N ILE A 208 4.54 23.08 4.67
CA ILE A 208 5.57 24.11 4.96
C ILE A 208 6.98 23.52 4.88
N ASP A 209 7.19 22.31 5.43
CA ASP A 209 8.46 21.60 5.35
C ASP A 209 8.86 21.27 3.89
N GLY A 210 7.89 20.91 3.06
CA GLY A 210 8.08 20.76 1.62
C GLY A 210 8.56 22.05 0.95
N MET A 211 7.87 23.17 1.19
CA MET A 211 8.26 24.48 0.64
C MET A 211 9.66 24.90 1.10
N PHE A 212 10.04 24.58 2.34
CA PHE A 212 11.39 24.84 2.85
C PHE A 212 12.44 24.07 2.04
N LYS A 213 12.24 22.75 1.86
CA LYS A 213 13.18 21.89 1.11
C LYS A 213 13.29 22.26 -0.37
N GLU A 214 12.21 22.76 -0.95
CA GLU A 214 12.17 23.24 -2.33
C GLU A 214 12.73 24.66 -2.50
N HIS A 215 13.20 25.29 -1.42
CA HIS A 215 13.71 26.68 -1.40
C HIS A 215 12.67 27.71 -1.88
N GLU A 216 11.38 27.40 -1.73
CA GLU A 216 10.25 28.27 -2.09
C GLU A 216 9.68 29.00 -0.86
N LEU A 217 10.15 28.67 0.35
CA LEU A 217 9.63 29.24 1.59
C LEU A 217 10.13 30.65 1.86
N LEU A 218 9.34 31.67 1.48
CA LEU A 218 9.46 33.10 1.81
C LEU A 218 10.77 33.80 1.38
N SER A 219 11.93 33.23 1.70
CA SER A 219 13.27 33.64 1.25
C SER A 219 14.13 32.41 0.94
N ARG A 220 14.93 32.46 -0.14
CA ARG A 220 15.79 31.34 -0.56
C ARG A 220 16.96 31.01 0.37
N ASP A 221 17.31 31.93 1.28
CA ASP A 221 18.53 31.86 2.08
C ASP A 221 18.32 31.30 3.51
N LEU A 222 17.10 30.83 3.81
CA LEU A 222 16.75 30.33 5.13
C LEU A 222 17.42 28.97 5.40
N THR A 223 18.21 28.88 6.47
CA THR A 223 18.97 27.65 6.82
C THR A 223 18.26 26.77 7.84
N SER A 224 17.45 27.38 8.69
CA SER A 224 16.63 26.70 9.70
C SER A 224 15.31 27.46 9.88
N TYR A 225 14.27 26.73 10.28
CA TYR A 225 13.01 27.35 10.66
C TYR A 225 12.40 26.64 11.87
N SER A 226 11.61 27.38 12.63
CA SER A 226 10.78 26.89 13.70
C SER A 226 9.39 27.49 13.56
N LEU A 227 8.37 26.64 13.76
CA LEU A 227 6.97 27.03 13.71
C LEU A 227 6.45 27.23 15.13
N GLY A 228 5.78 28.35 15.37
CA GLY A 228 5.03 28.58 16.61
C GLY A 228 3.63 27.98 16.54
N GLN A 229 2.78 28.39 17.49
CA GLN A 229 1.41 27.88 17.58
C GLN A 229 0.53 28.38 16.43
N PRO A 230 -0.19 27.50 15.72
CA PRO A 230 -1.07 27.92 14.63
C PRO A 230 -2.32 28.63 15.12
N THR A 231 -2.79 29.58 14.32
CA THR A 231 -4.15 30.13 14.40
C THR A 231 -4.98 29.59 13.25
N TRP A 232 -6.11 28.96 13.59
CA TRP A 232 -6.98 28.27 12.63
C TRP A 232 -8.17 29.13 12.24
N GLY A 233 -8.37 29.31 10.94
CA GLY A 233 -9.59 29.84 10.34
C GLY A 233 -10.38 28.76 9.60
N LEU A 234 -11.53 29.14 9.04
CA LEU A 234 -12.33 28.28 8.16
C LEU A 234 -11.58 28.08 6.84
N GLY A 235 -10.89 26.96 6.68
CA GLY A 235 -10.09 26.66 5.49
C GLY A 235 -8.81 27.47 5.38
N THR A 236 -8.38 28.15 6.44
CA THR A 236 -7.08 28.83 6.50
C THR A 236 -6.32 28.42 7.75
N ALA A 237 -4.99 28.31 7.65
CA ALA A 237 -4.12 28.02 8.77
C ALA A 237 -2.92 28.96 8.72
N ARG A 238 -2.75 29.76 9.78
CA ARG A 238 -1.65 30.73 9.90
C ARG A 238 -0.64 30.25 10.92
N TYR A 239 0.62 30.24 10.52
CA TYR A 239 1.73 29.82 11.35
C TYR A 239 2.73 30.95 11.53
N PRO A 240 3.01 31.36 12.79
CA PRO A 240 4.16 32.20 13.07
C PRO A 240 5.42 31.41 12.76
N ILE A 241 6.30 31.99 11.95
CA ILE A 241 7.55 31.37 11.54
C ILE A 241 8.73 32.22 11.99
N THR A 242 9.70 31.56 12.61
CA THR A 242 11.00 32.14 12.93
C THR A 242 12.07 31.33 12.24
N GLY A 243 13.01 31.95 11.56
CA GLY A 243 14.09 31.24 10.88
C GLY A 243 15.40 32.01 10.91
N ASP A 244 16.50 31.27 10.80
CA ASP A 244 17.83 31.83 10.77
C ASP A 244 18.38 31.80 9.34
N THR A 245 18.90 32.94 8.88
CA THR A 245 19.71 33.05 7.67
C THR A 245 21.19 32.98 8.06
N ALA A 246 22.09 32.81 7.09
CA ALA A 246 23.54 32.84 7.33
C ALA A 246 24.02 34.14 8.05
N THR A 247 23.26 35.23 7.97
CA THR A 247 23.67 36.57 8.42
C THR A 247 22.67 37.29 9.33
N ALA A 248 21.46 36.78 9.53
CA ALA A 248 20.39 37.49 10.22
C ALA A 248 19.33 36.54 10.80
N LYS A 249 18.57 37.02 11.79
CA LYS A 249 17.39 36.31 12.32
C LYS A 249 16.13 36.90 11.71
N CYS A 250 15.28 36.02 11.18
CA CYS A 250 14.06 36.43 10.50
C CYS A 250 12.83 35.95 11.25
N LYS A 251 11.81 36.82 11.32
CA LYS A 251 10.50 36.52 11.91
C LYS A 251 9.41 36.92 10.94
N GLY A 252 8.38 36.09 10.84
CA GLY A 252 7.31 36.28 9.89
C GLY A 252 6.09 35.44 10.19
N GLU A 253 5.16 35.46 9.26
CA GLU A 253 3.93 34.68 9.30
C GLU A 253 3.73 34.05 7.92
N ILE A 254 3.28 32.79 7.91
CA ILE A 254 2.86 32.11 6.68
C ILE A 254 1.39 31.69 6.80
N GLU A 255 0.62 31.97 5.77
CA GLU A 255 -0.79 31.60 5.65
C GLU A 255 -0.97 30.54 4.56
N LEU A 256 -1.59 29.44 4.97
CA LEU A 256 -1.99 28.35 4.11
C LEU A 256 -3.50 28.40 3.90
N THR A 257 -3.95 28.08 2.69
CA THR A 257 -5.36 27.96 2.33
C THR A 257 -5.68 26.53 1.93
N TRP A 258 -6.82 26.03 2.39
CA TRP A 258 -7.36 24.73 2.02
C TRP A 258 -8.10 24.83 0.69
N ALA A 259 -7.63 24.10 -0.31
CA ALA A 259 -8.23 24.00 -1.63
C ALA A 259 -8.80 22.59 -1.88
N ALA A 260 -9.33 22.35 -3.08
CA ALA A 260 -10.02 21.10 -3.45
C ALA A 260 -9.17 19.82 -3.30
N PHE A 261 -7.84 19.93 -3.26
CA PHE A 261 -6.92 18.78 -3.20
C PHE A 261 -5.90 18.87 -2.04
N GLY A 262 -6.14 19.75 -1.05
CA GLY A 262 -5.32 19.89 0.15
C GLY A 262 -4.85 21.32 0.43
N TRP A 263 -3.91 21.46 1.36
CA TRP A 263 -3.31 22.74 1.75
C TRP A 263 -2.32 23.25 0.70
N ALA A 264 -2.40 24.53 0.38
CA ALA A 264 -1.44 25.25 -0.45
C ALA A 264 -1.02 26.56 0.22
N GLY A 265 0.20 27.02 -0.05
CA GLY A 265 0.68 28.34 0.37
C GLY A 265 -0.08 29.45 -0.32
N SER A 266 -0.62 30.40 0.46
CA SER A 266 -1.40 31.53 -0.07
C SER A 266 -0.63 32.83 -0.01
N SER A 267 0.00 33.12 1.14
CA SER A 267 0.75 34.36 1.34
C SER A 267 1.59 34.26 2.59
N GLY A 268 2.73 34.95 2.62
CA GLY A 268 3.49 35.14 3.84
C GLY A 268 4.59 36.16 3.65
N GLY A 269 5.08 36.69 4.76
CA GLY A 269 6.11 37.70 4.77
C GLY A 269 7.02 37.49 5.97
N MET A 270 8.31 37.77 5.79
CA MET A 270 9.31 37.71 6.84
C MET A 270 10.12 38.98 6.87
N VAL A 271 10.38 39.47 8.08
CA VAL A 271 11.26 40.60 8.35
C VAL A 271 12.52 40.05 8.99
N CYS A 272 13.67 40.34 8.38
CA CYS A 272 14.97 39.94 8.89
C CYS A 272 15.62 41.11 9.62
N GLU A 273 15.98 40.89 10.88
CA GLU A 273 16.81 41.80 11.66
C GLU A 273 18.25 41.25 11.65
N PRO A 274 19.24 42.06 11.20
CA PRO A 274 20.65 41.68 11.20
C PRO A 274 21.23 41.57 12.62
#